data_AF-T1EVG3-F1
#
_entry.id   AF-T1EVG3-F1
#
_cell.length_a   1.000
_cell.length_b   1.000
_cell.length_c   1.000
_cell.angle_alpha   90.00
_cell.angle_beta   90.00
_cell.angle_gamma   90.00
#
_symmetry.space_group_name_H-M   'P 1'
#
loop_
_entity.id
_entity.type
_entity.pdbx_description
1 polymer ?
#
loop_
_entity_poly.entity_id
_entity_poly.type
_entity_poly.pdbx_seq_one_letter_code
_entity_poly.pdbx_strand_id
1 'polypeptide(L)'
;MYDVAWPRHQPIALNYWNWDEIEKLELEHVAALRSIIWLWCGGSNGLEASRKDGSEEKPVEIFHIIERFCFGRRRLHLFGRDTSVRPGWLTIGPKLTSTNYDRESYNANFVKNPVVTRLVALKRYQRLRPKSPPRKIGHQM
;
A
#
# COMPACT_ATOMS: atom_id res chain seq x y z
N MET A 1 15.33 31.77 1.41
CA MET A 1 14.12 32.59 1.63
C MET A 1 12.95 31.69 1.27
N TYR A 2 12.44 30.95 2.24
CA TYR A 2 11.32 30.03 2.03
C TYR A 2 10.04 30.81 2.22
N ASP A 3 9.18 30.82 1.21
CA ASP A 3 7.81 31.27 1.37
C ASP A 3 6.91 30.27 0.65
N VAL A 4 6.31 29.37 1.42
CA VAL A 4 5.22 28.49 0.99
C VAL A 4 3.97 28.94 1.74
N ALA A 5 3.37 30.02 1.26
CA ALA A 5 2.08 30.47 1.72
C ALA A 5 0.97 29.56 1.17
N TRP A 6 0.45 28.66 2.01
CA TRP A 6 -0.82 28.01 1.73
C TRP A 6 -1.96 29.02 1.97
N PRO A 7 -2.87 29.28 1.00
CA PRO A 7 -3.91 30.30 1.18
C PRO A 7 -4.93 29.89 2.24
N ARG A 8 -5.15 30.81 3.19
CA ARG A 8 -6.22 30.78 4.18
C ARG A 8 -7.58 31.00 3.50
N HIS A 9 -8.21 29.91 3.09
CA HIS A 9 -9.67 29.80 3.09
C HIS A 9 -10.02 28.41 3.62
N GLN A 10 -10.54 28.35 4.85
CA GLN A 10 -11.24 27.19 5.38
C GLN A 10 -12.73 27.35 5.05
N PRO A 11 -13.31 26.48 4.21
CA PRO A 11 -14.75 26.31 4.18
C PRO A 11 -15.10 24.89 4.65
N ILE A 12 -15.94 24.83 5.69
CA ILE A 12 -16.76 23.68 6.13
C ILE A 12 -15.92 22.50 6.67
N ALA A 13 -16.29 22.00 7.86
CA ALA A 13 -15.61 20.90 8.55
C ALA A 13 -15.57 19.60 7.71
N LEU A 14 -14.60 19.50 6.81
CA LEU A 14 -14.24 18.28 6.11
C LEU A 14 -13.09 17.66 6.89
N ASN A 15 -13.30 16.45 7.43
CA ASN A 15 -12.31 15.68 8.19
C ASN A 15 -11.15 15.24 7.28
N TYR A 16 -10.23 16.15 6.97
CA TYR A 16 -8.97 15.87 6.30
C TYR A 16 -7.85 15.66 7.32
N TRP A 17 -6.96 14.71 7.03
CA TRP A 17 -5.74 14.49 7.80
C TRP A 17 -4.64 15.40 7.29
N ASN A 18 -4.02 16.16 8.18
CA ASN A 18 -2.83 16.94 7.85
C ASN A 18 -1.53 16.12 8.02
N TRP A 19 -0.41 16.69 7.58
CA TRP A 19 0.88 16.00 7.65
C TRP A 19 1.35 15.72 9.09
N ASP A 20 1.10 16.63 10.03
CA ASP A 20 1.46 16.44 11.44
C ASP A 20 0.68 15.29 12.09
N GLU A 21 -0.59 15.11 11.69
CA GLU A 21 -1.42 13.98 12.13
C GLU A 21 -0.95 12.65 11.51
N ILE A 22 -0.56 12.68 10.24
CA ILE A 22 -0.02 11.51 9.53
C ILE A 22 1.33 11.09 10.13
N GLU A 23 2.20 12.05 10.46
CA GLU A 23 3.51 11.79 11.07
C GLU A 23 3.40 11.14 12.46
N LYS A 24 2.32 11.43 13.20
CA LYS A 24 2.04 10.84 14.50
C LYS A 24 1.51 9.41 14.44
N LEU A 25 1.30 8.84 13.24
CA LEU A 25 0.91 7.44 13.10
C LEU A 25 2.10 6.53 13.44
N GLU A 26 1.96 5.74 14.51
CA GLU A 26 2.97 4.77 14.94
C GLU A 26 2.96 3.49 14.07
N LEU A 27 3.24 3.65 12.77
CA LEU A 27 3.22 2.55 11.80
C LEU A 27 4.27 1.48 12.12
N GLU A 28 5.36 1.84 12.81
CA GLU A 28 6.42 0.96 13.26
C GLU A 28 5.93 -0.16 14.18
N HIS A 29 4.91 0.09 15.02
CA HIS A 29 4.37 -0.91 15.93
C HIS A 29 3.57 -2.01 15.21
N VAL A 30 3.11 -1.73 14.00
CA VAL A 30 2.33 -2.67 13.18
C VAL A 30 3.18 -3.28 12.06
N ALA A 31 4.21 -2.58 11.61
CA ALA A 31 5.09 -3.01 10.54
C ALA A 31 5.94 -4.23 10.93
N ALA A 32 6.05 -5.21 10.04
CA ALA A 32 7.01 -6.29 10.21
C ALA A 32 8.44 -5.80 9.95
N LEU A 33 9.44 -6.41 10.61
CA LEU A 33 10.87 -6.08 10.46
C LEU A 33 11.35 -5.96 9.00
N ARG A 34 10.79 -6.79 8.11
CA ARG A 34 10.98 -6.68 6.65
C ARG A 34 9.63 -6.41 6.01
N SER A 35 9.32 -5.14 5.81
CA SER A 35 8.08 -4.67 5.21
C SER A 35 8.34 -3.51 4.25
N ILE A 36 7.30 -3.12 3.50
CA ILE A 36 7.34 -2.04 2.52
C ILE A 36 6.08 -1.21 2.75
N ILE A 37 6.23 0.11 2.77
CA ILE A 37 5.13 1.07 2.81
C ILE A 37 4.94 1.69 1.41
N TRP A 38 3.68 1.85 1.02
CA TRP A 38 3.29 2.59 -0.18
C TRP A 38 2.45 3.77 0.29
N LEU A 39 2.97 4.99 0.12
CA LEU A 39 2.32 6.21 0.61
C LEU A 39 1.85 7.06 -0.56
N TRP A 40 0.56 7.42 -0.55
CA TRP A 40 0.01 8.40 -1.49
C TRP A 40 0.32 9.81 -1.00
N CYS A 41 1.34 10.46 -1.55
CA CYS A 41 1.76 11.79 -1.12
C CYS A 41 1.06 12.97 -1.82
N GLY A 42 0.04 12.69 -2.63
CA GLY A 42 -0.56 13.70 -3.52
C GLY A 42 0.35 14.07 -4.70
N GLY A 43 -0.01 15.10 -5.45
CA GLY A 43 0.80 15.64 -6.54
C GLY A 43 0.62 17.15 -6.66
N SER A 44 1.65 17.84 -7.13
CA SER A 44 1.53 19.26 -7.51
C SER A 44 0.81 19.36 -8.85
N ASN A 45 -0.42 19.88 -8.82
CA ASN A 45 -1.23 20.49 -9.89
C ASN A 45 -1.46 19.76 -11.23
N GLY A 46 -0.67 18.75 -11.63
CA GLY A 46 -0.76 18.06 -12.92
C GLY A 46 -1.39 16.66 -12.87
N LEU A 47 -1.34 15.97 -11.72
CA LEU A 47 -1.92 14.63 -11.53
C LEU A 47 -3.39 14.68 -11.07
N GLU A 48 -3.83 15.79 -10.47
CA GLU A 48 -5.23 16.02 -10.06
C GLU A 48 -6.17 16.12 -11.27
N ALA A 49 -5.69 16.63 -12.42
CA ALA A 49 -6.48 16.74 -13.65
C ALA A 49 -6.90 15.40 -14.26
N SER A 50 -6.29 14.27 -13.85
CA SER A 50 -6.72 12.93 -14.25
C SER A 50 -7.83 12.35 -13.39
N ARG A 51 -8.16 12.98 -12.24
CA ARG A 51 -9.35 12.61 -11.46
C ARG A 51 -10.56 13.23 -12.13
N LYS A 52 -11.21 12.45 -12.99
CA LYS A 52 -12.55 12.77 -13.45
C LYS A 52 -13.43 12.90 -12.20
N ASP A 53 -14.03 14.07 -12.04
CA ASP A 53 -15.17 14.32 -11.15
C ASP A 53 -14.91 14.50 -9.63
N GLY A 54 -13.69 14.89 -9.22
CA GLY A 54 -13.41 15.13 -7.79
C GLY A 54 -13.44 13.86 -6.93
N SER A 55 -13.36 12.69 -7.59
CA SER A 55 -13.26 11.39 -6.94
C SER A 55 -11.97 11.29 -6.12
N GLU A 56 -12.10 10.94 -4.84
CA GLU A 56 -10.95 10.69 -3.96
C GLU A 56 -10.35 9.28 -4.18
N GLU A 57 -10.92 8.49 -5.09
CA GLU A 57 -10.48 7.15 -5.40
C GLU A 57 -9.09 7.14 -6.05
N LYS A 58 -8.29 6.16 -5.64
CA LYS A 58 -6.98 5.91 -6.20
C LYS A 58 -7.09 4.79 -7.22
N PRO A 59 -6.27 4.80 -8.29
CA PRO A 59 -6.32 3.77 -9.32
C PRO A 59 -6.10 2.38 -8.72
N VAL A 60 -6.99 1.44 -9.02
CA VAL A 60 -6.98 0.06 -8.51
C VAL A 60 -5.70 -0.70 -8.90
N GLU A 61 -5.03 -0.26 -9.95
CA GLU A 61 -3.77 -0.78 -10.48
C GLU A 61 -2.66 -0.79 -9.43
N ILE A 62 -2.69 0.10 -8.43
CA ILE A 62 -1.70 0.07 -7.35
C ILE A 62 -1.73 -1.25 -6.59
N PHE A 63 -2.92 -1.83 -6.37
CA PHE A 63 -3.05 -3.14 -5.72
C PHE A 63 -2.38 -4.23 -6.56
N HIS A 64 -2.52 -4.18 -7.89
CA HIS A 64 -1.88 -5.12 -8.79
C HIS A 64 -0.35 -5.02 -8.75
N ILE A 65 0.18 -3.81 -8.66
CA ILE A 65 1.63 -3.59 -8.51
C ILE A 65 2.11 -4.20 -7.19
N ILE A 66 1.45 -3.86 -6.07
CA ILE A 66 1.85 -4.32 -4.74
C ILE A 66 1.76 -5.85 -4.62
N GLU A 67 0.70 -6.46 -5.15
CA GLU A 67 0.49 -7.92 -5.11
C GLU A 67 1.52 -8.71 -5.92
N ARG A 68 2.00 -8.12 -7.03
CA ARG A 68 3.03 -8.72 -7.88
C ARG A 68 4.44 -8.50 -7.34
N PHE A 69 4.67 -7.39 -6.64
CA PHE A 69 5.96 -7.06 -6.04
C PHE A 69 6.18 -7.83 -4.73
N CYS A 70 5.21 -7.76 -3.83
CA CYS A 70 5.28 -8.34 -2.49
C CYS A 70 4.63 -9.73 -2.46
N PHE A 71 5.46 -10.77 -2.34
CA PHE A 71 4.97 -12.12 -2.06
C PHE A 71 4.40 -12.27 -0.64
N GLY A 72 4.57 -11.29 0.25
CA GLY A 72 3.96 -11.32 1.59
C GLY A 72 2.43 -11.28 1.51
N ARG A 73 1.75 -12.08 2.34
CA ARG A 73 0.28 -12.16 2.37
C ARG A 73 -0.39 -11.26 3.41
N ARG A 74 0.39 -10.68 4.34
CA ARG A 74 -0.10 -9.69 5.30
C ARG A 74 -0.01 -8.31 4.65
N ARG A 75 -1.14 -7.78 4.21
CA ARG A 75 -1.24 -6.47 3.56
C ARG A 75 -2.31 -5.65 4.27
N LEU A 76 -1.98 -4.40 4.58
CA LEU A 76 -2.84 -3.46 5.29
C LEU A 76 -3.09 -2.24 4.40
N HIS A 77 -4.35 -1.86 4.23
CA HIS A 77 -4.79 -0.66 3.52
C HIS A 77 -5.44 0.30 4.52
N LEU A 78 -4.69 1.33 4.93
CA LEU A 78 -5.18 2.39 5.81
C LEU A 78 -5.94 3.45 5.02
N PHE A 79 -6.94 4.05 5.66
CA PHE A 79 -7.87 5.03 5.09
C PHE A 79 -8.70 4.50 3.92
N GLY A 80 -8.91 3.19 3.88
CA GLY A 80 -9.76 2.55 2.88
C GLY A 80 -11.25 2.85 3.07
N ARG A 81 -12.01 2.48 2.04
CA ARG A 81 -13.48 2.59 1.95
C ARG A 81 -14.05 1.29 1.45
N ASP A 82 -15.38 1.16 1.51
CA ASP A 82 -16.10 -0.01 1.02
C ASP A 82 -15.72 -0.36 -0.44
N THR A 83 -15.57 0.65 -1.30
CA THR A 83 -15.19 0.48 -2.71
C THR A 83 -13.77 -0.05 -2.92
N SER A 84 -12.92 0.03 -1.89
CA SER A 84 -11.51 -0.41 -1.94
C SER A 84 -11.22 -1.70 -1.18
N VAL A 85 -12.24 -2.31 -0.56
CA VAL A 85 -12.10 -3.59 0.13
C VAL A 85 -11.69 -4.66 -0.88
N ARG A 86 -10.63 -5.41 -0.57
CA ARG A 86 -10.02 -6.34 -1.53
C ARG A 86 -9.58 -7.65 -0.86
N PRO A 87 -9.83 -8.82 -1.49
CA PRO A 87 -9.32 -10.09 -1.01
C PRO A 87 -7.80 -10.08 -0.82
N GLY A 88 -7.32 -10.62 0.30
CA GLY A 88 -5.89 -10.64 0.64
C GLY A 88 -5.35 -9.33 1.23
N TRP A 89 -6.23 -8.38 1.55
CA TRP A 89 -5.94 -7.14 2.25
C TRP A 89 -6.81 -6.99 3.50
N LEU A 90 -6.22 -6.51 4.58
CA LEU A 90 -6.97 -5.93 5.70
C LEU A 90 -7.18 -4.44 5.40
N THR A 91 -8.42 -3.98 5.39
CA THR A 91 -8.77 -2.59 5.08
C THR A 91 -9.30 -1.92 6.34
N ILE A 92 -8.76 -0.75 6.69
CA ILE A 92 -9.16 0.05 7.86
C ILE A 92 -9.38 1.48 7.40
N GLY A 93 -10.49 2.09 7.79
CA GLY A 93 -10.74 3.49 7.48
C GLY A 93 -12.04 4.01 8.11
N PRO A 94 -12.16 5.34 8.30
CA PRO A 94 -13.31 5.95 8.95
C PRO A 94 -14.57 5.94 8.08
N LYS A 95 -14.44 5.70 6.77
CA LYS A 95 -15.56 5.67 5.80
C LYS A 95 -16.00 4.23 5.45
N LEU A 96 -15.66 3.24 6.28
CA LEU A 96 -16.18 1.88 6.14
C LEU A 96 -17.56 1.78 6.80
N THR A 97 -18.51 1.14 6.12
CA THR A 97 -19.89 0.98 6.66
C THR A 97 -20.03 -0.24 7.58
N SER A 98 -19.11 -1.20 7.51
CA SER A 98 -19.15 -2.42 8.31
C SER A 98 -17.75 -2.94 8.64
N THR A 99 -17.68 -3.83 9.64
CA THR A 99 -16.45 -4.50 10.07
C THR A 99 -16.69 -5.99 10.24
N ASN A 100 -15.70 -6.78 9.87
CA ASN A 100 -15.64 -8.23 10.11
C ASN A 100 -14.29 -8.65 10.68
N TYR A 101 -13.50 -7.70 11.18
CA TYR A 101 -12.15 -7.99 11.66
C TYR A 101 -12.21 -8.74 12.99
N ASP A 102 -11.72 -9.97 12.97
CA ASP A 102 -11.39 -10.74 14.16
C ASP A 102 -9.89 -11.09 14.14
N ARG A 103 -9.19 -10.78 15.24
CA ARG A 103 -7.73 -10.91 15.34
C ARG A 103 -7.30 -12.37 15.24
N GLU A 104 -8.02 -13.26 15.89
CA GLU A 104 -7.67 -14.68 15.97
C GLU A 104 -7.86 -15.36 14.61
N SER A 105 -9.02 -15.12 14.00
CA SER A 105 -9.34 -15.57 12.65
C SER A 105 -8.38 -15.00 11.61
N TYR A 106 -8.02 -13.72 11.70
CA TYR A 106 -7.03 -13.10 10.81
C TYR A 106 -5.68 -13.80 10.95
N ASN A 107 -5.16 -13.94 12.17
CA ASN A 107 -3.86 -14.56 12.43
C ASN A 107 -3.80 -16.03 12.00
N ALA A 108 -4.90 -16.78 12.15
CA ALA A 108 -5.00 -18.18 11.73
C ALA A 108 -4.69 -18.40 10.23
N ASN A 109 -4.87 -17.38 9.38
CA ASN A 109 -4.53 -17.44 7.96
C ASN A 109 -3.02 -17.55 7.66
N PHE A 110 -2.17 -17.24 8.64
CA PHE A 110 -0.71 -17.12 8.46
C PHE A 110 0.11 -18.12 9.26
N VAL A 111 -0.45 -18.71 10.32
CA VAL A 111 0.28 -19.57 11.27
C VAL A 111 0.58 -20.97 10.71
N LYS A 112 -0.23 -21.48 9.78
CA LYS A 112 -0.23 -22.91 9.44
C LYS A 112 1.02 -23.46 8.73
N ASN A 113 1.95 -22.63 8.22
CA ASN A 113 3.29 -23.04 7.72
C ASN A 113 4.10 -21.79 7.27
N PRO A 114 5.42 -21.66 7.52
CA PRO A 114 6.22 -20.51 7.08
C PRO A 114 6.19 -20.26 5.56
N VAL A 115 6.00 -21.31 4.74
CA VAL A 115 5.74 -21.22 3.30
C VAL A 115 4.40 -20.53 3.00
N VAL A 116 3.42 -20.59 3.91
CA VAL A 116 2.08 -20.01 3.80
C VAL A 116 2.09 -18.51 4.10
N THR A 117 3.12 -17.94 4.72
CA THR A 117 3.24 -16.47 4.89
C THR A 117 3.60 -15.74 3.59
N ARG A 118 4.12 -16.47 2.61
CA ARG A 118 4.47 -15.97 1.28
C ARG A 118 3.65 -16.68 0.22
N LEU A 119 3.28 -15.97 -0.83
CA LEU A 119 2.77 -16.61 -2.03
C LEU A 119 3.92 -17.39 -2.67
N VAL A 120 3.72 -18.70 -2.84
CA VAL A 120 4.67 -19.54 -3.58
C VAL A 120 4.54 -19.20 -5.06
N ALA A 121 5.56 -18.56 -5.61
CA ALA A 121 5.63 -18.32 -7.05
C ALA A 121 5.69 -19.67 -7.78
N LEU A 122 4.67 -19.97 -8.59
CA LEU A 122 4.66 -21.14 -9.47
C LEU A 122 5.95 -21.18 -10.31
N LYS A 123 6.46 -22.40 -10.61
CA LYS A 123 7.69 -22.59 -11.40
C LYS A 123 7.70 -21.76 -12.70
N ARG A 124 6.54 -21.61 -13.36
CA ARG A 124 6.37 -20.76 -14.55
C ARG A 124 6.73 -19.28 -14.30
N TYR A 125 6.31 -18.72 -13.17
CA TYR A 125 6.53 -17.31 -12.83
C TYR A 125 8.00 -17.06 -12.47
N GLN A 126 8.63 -18.03 -11.80
CA GLN A 126 10.04 -17.92 -11.44
C GLN A 126 10.98 -17.88 -12.66
N ARG A 127 10.59 -18.52 -13.77
CA ARG A 127 11.30 -18.51 -15.05
C ARG A 127 11.14 -17.20 -15.82
N LEU A 128 9.97 -16.57 -15.73
CA LEU A 128 9.63 -15.39 -16.53
C LEU A 128 9.96 -14.05 -15.84
N ARG A 129 10.10 -14.03 -14.51
CA ARG A 129 10.42 -12.78 -13.81
C ARG A 129 11.80 -12.25 -14.24
N PRO A 130 11.97 -10.92 -14.38
CA PRO A 130 13.28 -10.32 -14.62
C PRO A 130 14.33 -10.82 -13.62
N LYS A 131 15.49 -11.23 -14.13
CA LYS A 131 16.64 -11.68 -13.35
C LYS A 131 17.83 -10.78 -13.65
N SER A 132 18.72 -10.62 -12.68
CA SER A 132 20.02 -10.00 -12.94
C SER A 132 20.73 -10.76 -14.08
N PRO A 133 21.33 -10.06 -15.06
CA PRO A 133 22.14 -10.69 -16.09
C PRO A 133 23.24 -11.55 -15.47
N PRO A 134 23.61 -12.69 -16.09
CA PRO A 134 24.75 -13.46 -15.63
C PRO A 134 26.03 -12.60 -15.73
N ARG A 135 26.87 -12.66 -14.70
CA ARG A 135 28.17 -11.95 -14.67
C ARG A 135 29.04 -12.51 -15.80
N LYS A 136 29.59 -11.66 -16.68
CA LYS A 136 30.54 -12.08 -17.70
C LYS A 136 31.79 -12.66 -17.00
N ILE A 137 32.12 -13.92 -17.26
CA ILE A 137 33.38 -14.50 -16.83
C ILE A 137 34.44 -13.92 -17.78
N GLY A 138 35.23 -12.96 -17.30
CA GLY A 138 36.38 -12.49 -18.05
C GLY A 138 37.33 -13.66 -18.28
N HIS A 139 37.62 -13.97 -19.54
CA HIS A 139 38.80 -14.78 -19.85
C HIS A 139 40.01 -13.97 -19.39
N GLN A 140 40.67 -14.45 -18.34
CA GLN A 140 42.01 -14.00 -17.98
C GLN A 140 42.92 -14.55 -19.08
N MET A 141 43.38 -13.66 -19.96
CA MET A 141 44.53 -13.92 -20.83
C MET A 141 45.81 -13.76 -20.04
#